data_AF-A0A1M3IKQ2-F1
#
_entry.id   AF-A0A1M3IKQ2-F1
#
_cell.length_a   1.000
_cell.length_b   1.000
_cell.length_c   1.000
_cell.angle_alpha   90.00
_cell.angle_beta   90.00
_cell.angle_gamma   90.00
#
_symmetry.space_group_name_H-M   'P 1'
#
loop_
_entity.id
_entity.type
_entity.pdbx_description
1 polymer ?
#
loop_
_entity_poly.entity_id
_entity_poly.type
_entity_poly.pdbx_seq_one_letter_code
_entity_poly.pdbx_strand_id
1 'polypeptide(L)'
;MQENNLPYKLIQSQWDSGHNRTPFPENPHLLKRTLGTWKCKKGHFWYETIESRAHYQKCHMCQTSRRATEVYNLQYLRPDLAAQLHPTKNKNVITDKLSPRSSKIMTWFCEKGHEWEARVCVRSEGQGCPECSNRKVGKSNNLAVLYPNVAAEWDYEENGDLTPDQVVPGSNKKVGWKCNKGHKWKAVITSRVNKGNGCVHCYRGRGKS
;
A
#
# COMPACT_ATOMS: atom_id res chain seq x y z
N MET A 1 1.68 51.56 17.81
CA MET A 1 1.13 50.19 17.96
C MET A 1 0.87 49.68 16.56
N GLN A 2 1.65 48.73 16.06
CA GLN A 2 1.44 48.17 14.71
C GLN A 2 0.09 47.44 14.69
N GLU A 3 -0.85 47.94 13.89
CA GLU A 3 -2.01 47.15 13.50
C GLU A 3 -1.49 45.94 12.72
N ASN A 4 -1.41 44.79 13.40
CA ASN A 4 -1.08 43.52 12.78
C ASN A 4 -2.14 43.22 11.72
N ASN A 5 -1.81 43.52 10.46
CA ASN A 5 -2.67 43.32 9.30
C ASN A 5 -2.71 41.82 8.96
N LEU A 6 -3.45 41.07 9.78
CA LEU A 6 -3.59 39.62 9.66
C LEU A 6 -4.40 39.25 8.39
N PRO A 7 -4.01 38.20 7.66
CA PRO A 7 -4.57 37.89 6.34
C PRO A 7 -5.92 37.15 6.42
N TYR A 8 -6.95 37.77 7.00
CA TYR A 8 -8.26 37.14 7.23
C TYR A 8 -8.97 36.67 5.95
N LYS A 9 -8.73 37.32 4.81
CA LYS A 9 -9.29 36.88 3.52
C LYS A 9 -8.80 35.49 3.09
N LEU A 10 -7.59 35.08 3.50
CA LEU A 10 -7.00 33.79 3.12
C LEU A 10 -7.59 32.60 3.90
N ILE A 11 -8.21 32.87 5.05
CA ILE A 11 -8.76 31.83 5.91
C ILE A 11 -10.28 31.68 5.76
N GLN A 12 -10.96 32.64 5.13
CA GLN A 12 -12.40 32.60 4.88
C GLN A 12 -12.85 31.32 4.16
N SER A 13 -12.09 30.87 3.16
CA SER A 13 -12.40 29.62 2.43
C SER A 13 -12.20 28.35 3.27
N GLN A 14 -11.63 28.48 4.47
CA GLN A 14 -11.44 27.38 5.42
C GLN A 14 -12.51 27.40 6.51
N TRP A 15 -13.36 28.44 6.59
CA TRP A 15 -14.49 28.46 7.52
C TRP A 15 -15.53 27.45 7.06
N ASP A 16 -15.91 26.54 7.94
CA ASP A 16 -16.84 25.49 7.57
C ASP A 16 -18.30 25.90 7.82
N SER A 17 -19.02 26.28 6.76
CA SER A 17 -20.42 26.69 6.84
C SER A 17 -21.37 25.54 7.21
N GLY A 18 -20.94 24.29 7.11
CA GLY A 18 -21.76 23.13 7.50
C GLY A 18 -21.81 22.91 9.02
N HIS A 19 -20.75 23.29 9.75
CA HIS A 19 -20.64 23.08 11.20
C HIS A 19 -20.78 24.37 12.01
N ASN A 20 -20.44 25.54 11.44
CA ASN A 20 -20.67 26.82 12.10
C ASN A 20 -22.10 27.31 11.84
N ARG A 21 -22.77 27.75 12.90
CA ARG A 21 -24.13 28.33 12.82
C ARG A 21 -24.17 29.68 12.10
N THR A 22 -23.04 30.39 12.08
CA THR A 22 -22.90 31.70 11.46
C THR A 22 -21.88 31.66 10.32
N PRO A 23 -22.07 32.48 9.27
CA PRO A 23 -21.07 32.63 8.23
C PRO A 23 -19.78 33.23 8.80
N PHE A 24 -18.69 33.12 8.02
CA PHE A 24 -17.46 33.80 8.36
C PHE A 24 -17.73 35.32 8.46
N PRO A 25 -17.31 36.01 9.54
CA PRO A 25 -17.62 37.42 9.74
C PRO A 25 -17.18 38.32 8.59
N GLU A 26 -18.01 39.29 8.24
CA GLU A 26 -17.65 40.35 7.29
C GLU A 26 -16.51 41.24 7.83
N ASN A 27 -16.46 41.44 9.16
CA ASN A 27 -15.37 42.12 9.84
C ASN A 27 -14.68 41.21 10.89
N PRO A 28 -13.75 40.33 10.47
CA PRO A 28 -13.07 39.38 11.35
C PRO A 28 -12.23 40.04 12.45
N HIS A 29 -11.81 41.30 12.26
CA HIS A 29 -10.98 42.03 13.23
C HIS A 29 -11.73 42.33 14.53
N LEU A 30 -13.05 42.48 14.47
CA LEU A 30 -13.90 42.72 15.63
C LEU A 30 -14.28 41.41 16.35
N LEU A 31 -14.16 40.27 15.65
CA LEU A 31 -14.56 38.95 16.12
C LEU A 31 -13.38 37.97 16.24
N LYS A 32 -12.18 38.50 16.50
CA LYS A 32 -10.91 37.77 16.63
C LYS A 32 -10.98 36.56 17.58
N ARG A 33 -11.79 36.65 18.64
CA ARG A 33 -11.93 35.62 19.68
C ARG A 33 -13.05 34.61 19.40
N THR A 34 -13.83 34.80 18.34
CA THR A 34 -14.85 33.83 17.95
C THR A 34 -14.20 32.49 17.62
N LEU A 35 -14.63 31.46 18.34
CA LEU A 35 -14.25 30.08 18.07
C LEU A 35 -15.07 29.59 16.87
N GLY A 36 -14.41 28.94 15.92
CA GLY A 36 -15.08 28.34 14.78
C GLY A 36 -14.54 26.96 14.46
N THR A 37 -15.36 26.19 13.76
CA THR A 37 -14.94 24.97 13.09
C THR A 37 -14.37 25.31 11.72
N TRP A 38 -13.19 24.81 11.42
CA TRP A 38 -12.49 25.07 10.17
C TRP A 38 -12.37 23.76 9.40
N LYS A 39 -12.28 23.84 8.07
CA LYS A 39 -12.10 22.71 7.16
C LYS A 39 -11.08 23.07 6.10
N CYS A 40 -10.11 22.19 5.85
CA CYS A 40 -9.20 22.36 4.70
C CYS A 40 -9.73 21.65 3.44
N LYS A 41 -9.13 21.94 2.28
CA LYS A 41 -9.47 21.29 0.99
C LYS A 41 -9.41 19.76 1.01
N LYS A 42 -8.61 19.16 1.91
CA LYS A 42 -8.51 17.69 2.08
C LYS A 42 -9.56 17.11 3.04
N GLY A 43 -10.45 17.94 3.59
CA GLY A 43 -11.52 17.51 4.49
C GLY A 43 -11.14 17.37 5.97
N HIS A 44 -9.93 17.76 6.39
CA HIS A 44 -9.61 17.83 7.82
C HIS A 44 -10.33 18.99 8.48
N PHE A 45 -10.85 18.77 9.69
CA PHE A 45 -11.47 19.81 10.52
C PHE A 45 -10.68 20.07 11.80
N TRP A 46 -10.81 21.27 12.35
CA TRP A 46 -10.24 21.66 13.65
C TRP A 46 -11.00 22.84 14.25
N TYR A 47 -10.74 23.14 15.52
CA TYR A 47 -11.45 24.17 16.30
C TYR A 47 -10.44 25.16 16.89
N GLU A 48 -10.58 26.44 16.54
CA GLU A 48 -9.72 27.52 17.04
C GLU A 48 -10.34 28.88 16.74
N THR A 49 -9.73 29.95 17.26
CA THR A 49 -10.23 31.31 17.05
C THR A 49 -9.88 31.86 15.68
N ILE A 50 -10.67 32.82 15.20
CA ILE A 50 -10.40 33.58 13.96
C ILE A 50 -8.99 34.18 13.95
N GLU A 51 -8.54 34.76 15.06
CA GLU A 51 -7.18 35.32 15.17
C GLU A 51 -6.10 34.23 15.06
N SER A 52 -6.27 33.11 15.76
CA SER A 52 -5.30 32.01 15.73
C SER A 52 -5.15 31.44 14.31
N ARG A 53 -6.28 31.23 13.62
CA ARG A 53 -6.24 30.78 12.23
C ARG A 53 -5.63 31.84 11.31
N ALA A 54 -5.86 33.13 11.58
CA ALA A 54 -5.27 34.20 10.79
C ALA A 54 -3.76 34.33 10.97
N HIS A 55 -3.20 33.89 12.09
CA HIS A 55 -1.75 33.82 12.30
C HIS A 55 -1.08 32.66 11.55
N TYR A 56 -1.78 31.55 11.36
CA TYR A 56 -1.24 30.38 10.65
C TYR A 56 -2.25 29.89 9.63
N GLN A 57 -2.07 30.07 8.33
CA GLN A 57 -3.15 29.82 7.36
C GLN A 57 -3.10 28.42 6.75
N LYS A 58 -2.12 27.63 7.15
CA LYS A 58 -1.89 26.27 6.67
C LYS A 58 -2.65 25.29 7.55
N CYS A 59 -3.24 24.26 6.95
CA CYS A 59 -3.86 23.21 7.73
C CYS A 59 -2.78 22.42 8.48
N HIS A 60 -2.74 22.55 9.80
CA HIS A 60 -1.79 21.81 10.64
C HIS A 60 -1.89 20.30 10.41
N MET A 61 -3.10 19.76 10.22
CA MET A 61 -3.28 18.32 9.92
C MET A 61 -2.64 17.91 8.58
N CYS A 62 -2.74 18.76 7.55
CA CYS A 62 -2.05 18.55 6.28
C CYS A 62 -0.52 18.66 6.40
N GLN A 63 -0.02 19.44 7.36
CA GLN A 63 1.40 19.73 7.52
C GLN A 63 2.09 18.86 8.57
N THR A 64 1.38 18.32 9.54
CA THR A 64 1.96 17.60 10.68
C THR A 64 1.28 16.28 11.07
N SER A 65 0.08 15.92 10.60
CA SER A 65 -0.57 14.75 11.23
C SER A 65 -0.27 13.41 10.53
N ARG A 66 0.70 12.68 11.09
CA ARG A 66 0.63 11.20 11.20
C ARG A 66 -0.46 10.75 12.19
N ARG A 67 -1.11 11.69 12.89
CA ARG A 67 -2.15 11.44 13.89
C ARG A 67 -3.49 11.17 13.18
N ALA A 68 -4.21 10.18 13.69
CA ALA A 68 -5.56 9.89 13.24
C ALA A 68 -6.56 10.84 13.90
N THR A 69 -7.65 11.16 13.18
CA THR A 69 -8.84 11.84 13.72
C THR A 69 -10.10 11.11 13.27
N GLU A 70 -11.27 11.52 13.79
CA GLU A 70 -12.57 10.94 13.45
C GLU A 70 -12.88 10.88 11.92
N VAL A 71 -12.40 11.87 11.15
CA VAL A 71 -12.54 11.91 9.68
C VAL A 71 -11.25 11.59 8.92
N TYR A 72 -10.14 11.37 9.64
CA TYR A 72 -8.84 11.09 9.06
C TYR A 72 -8.19 9.90 9.75
N ASN A 73 -8.76 8.73 9.50
CA ASN A 73 -8.28 7.45 10.00
C ASN A 73 -8.48 6.35 8.96
N LEU A 74 -7.88 5.19 9.20
CA LEU A 74 -7.88 4.07 8.27
C LEU A 74 -9.30 3.54 8.04
N GLN A 75 -10.12 3.45 9.10
CA GLN A 75 -11.50 3.00 9.00
C GLN A 75 -12.35 3.89 8.11
N TYR A 76 -12.24 5.22 8.28
CA TYR A 76 -13.04 6.21 7.56
C TYR A 76 -12.58 6.35 6.11
N LEU A 77 -11.27 6.42 5.87
CA LEU A 77 -10.72 6.70 4.54
C LEU A 77 -10.57 5.45 3.68
N ARG A 78 -10.32 4.29 4.29
CA ARG A 78 -9.99 3.03 3.61
C ARG A 78 -10.59 1.82 4.35
N PRO A 79 -11.94 1.72 4.43
CA PRO A 79 -12.60 0.59 5.07
C PRO A 79 -12.22 -0.76 4.44
N ASP A 80 -11.91 -0.77 3.15
CA ASP A 80 -11.38 -1.93 2.40
C ASP A 80 -10.05 -2.44 2.97
N LEU A 81 -9.18 -1.54 3.43
CA LEU A 81 -7.92 -1.90 4.06
C LEU A 81 -8.11 -2.24 5.54
N ALA A 82 -8.96 -1.50 6.25
CA ALA A 82 -9.26 -1.79 7.65
C ALA A 82 -9.80 -3.23 7.82
N ALA A 83 -10.65 -3.68 6.89
CA ALA A 83 -11.15 -5.06 6.84
C ALA A 83 -10.07 -6.13 6.60
N GLN A 84 -8.91 -5.74 6.04
CA GLN A 84 -7.77 -6.63 5.81
C GLN A 84 -6.79 -6.66 6.98
N LEU A 85 -7.04 -5.96 8.09
CA LEU A 85 -6.23 -6.14 9.29
C LEU A 85 -6.50 -7.53 9.87
N HIS A 86 -5.44 -8.22 10.27
CA HIS A 86 -5.58 -9.51 10.91
C HIS A 86 -6.41 -9.40 12.20
N PRO A 87 -7.45 -10.23 12.41
CA PRO A 87 -8.43 -10.06 13.48
C PRO A 87 -7.85 -10.18 14.90
N THR A 88 -6.84 -11.04 15.10
CA THR A 88 -6.29 -11.33 16.44
C THR A 88 -4.83 -10.94 16.67
N LYS A 89 -4.02 -10.74 15.62
CA LYS A 89 -2.57 -10.49 15.75
C LYS A 89 -2.20 -9.03 15.97
N ASN A 90 -3.17 -8.12 15.81
CA ASN A 90 -3.00 -6.68 15.96
C ASN A 90 -3.58 -6.19 17.30
N LYS A 91 -3.16 -6.81 18.42
CA LYS A 91 -3.71 -6.53 19.75
C LYS A 91 -3.84 -5.02 20.00
N ASN A 92 -5.01 -4.59 20.50
CA ASN A 92 -5.32 -3.21 20.86
C ASN A 92 -5.28 -2.18 19.72
N VAL A 93 -5.41 -2.61 18.46
CA VAL A 93 -5.55 -1.66 17.35
C VAL A 93 -6.99 -1.21 17.22
N ILE A 94 -7.17 0.09 17.40
CA ILE A 94 -8.43 0.79 17.13
C ILE A 94 -8.26 1.48 15.78
N THR A 95 -8.96 1.01 14.76
CA THR A 95 -8.79 1.44 13.35
C THR A 95 -9.15 2.91 13.12
N ASP A 96 -10.05 3.46 13.94
CA ASP A 96 -10.42 4.88 13.98
C ASP A 96 -9.33 5.80 14.56
N LYS A 97 -8.33 5.22 15.24
CA LYS A 97 -7.13 5.90 15.76
C LYS A 97 -5.87 5.56 14.96
N LEU A 98 -6.01 4.85 13.84
CA LEU A 98 -4.91 4.49 12.97
C LEU A 98 -4.89 5.39 11.74
N SER A 99 -3.84 6.18 11.54
CA SER A 99 -3.72 7.01 10.32
C SER A 99 -3.34 6.15 9.11
N PRO A 100 -3.89 6.40 7.90
CA PRO A 100 -3.42 5.76 6.67
C PRO A 100 -1.93 6.00 6.40
N ARG A 101 -1.34 7.08 6.93
CA ARG A 101 0.10 7.41 6.78
C ARG A 101 0.96 6.86 7.92
N SER A 102 0.40 6.02 8.79
CA SER A 102 1.11 5.44 9.92
C SER A 102 2.25 4.53 9.46
N SER A 103 3.40 4.66 10.12
CA SER A 103 4.55 3.76 9.93
C SER A 103 4.46 2.49 10.78
N LYS A 104 3.39 2.31 11.56
CA LYS A 104 3.16 1.08 12.34
C LYS A 104 3.11 -0.11 11.40
N ILE A 105 3.84 -1.16 11.75
CA ILE A 105 3.74 -2.47 11.10
C ILE A 105 2.54 -3.17 11.70
N MET A 106 1.66 -3.64 10.82
CA MET A 106 0.47 -4.39 11.16
C MET A 106 0.54 -5.75 10.47
N THR A 107 -0.08 -6.76 11.06
CA THR A 107 -0.36 -8.02 10.39
C THR A 107 -1.63 -7.88 9.56
N TRP A 108 -1.57 -8.23 8.28
CA TRP A 108 -2.65 -8.17 7.33
C TRP A 108 -3.09 -9.58 6.96
N PHE A 109 -4.34 -9.69 6.56
CA PHE A 109 -4.99 -10.92 6.14
C PHE A 109 -5.80 -10.63 4.87
N CYS A 110 -5.74 -11.52 3.88
CA CYS A 110 -6.59 -11.41 2.69
C CYS A 110 -7.60 -12.55 2.63
N GLU A 111 -8.62 -12.38 1.80
CA GLU A 111 -9.71 -13.36 1.61
C GLU A 111 -9.24 -14.76 1.22
N LYS A 112 -8.04 -14.89 0.61
CA LYS A 112 -7.42 -16.18 0.27
C LYS A 112 -6.73 -16.86 1.45
N GLY A 113 -6.81 -16.30 2.66
CA GLY A 113 -6.19 -16.86 3.85
C GLY A 113 -4.72 -16.51 4.04
N HIS A 114 -4.13 -15.64 3.21
CA HIS A 114 -2.72 -15.29 3.35
C HIS A 114 -2.52 -14.21 4.42
N GLU A 115 -1.46 -14.37 5.20
CA GLU A 115 -1.06 -13.46 6.24
C GLU A 115 0.30 -12.83 5.94
N TRP A 116 0.43 -11.52 6.15
CA TRP A 116 1.71 -10.83 5.96
C TRP A 116 1.83 -9.59 6.82
N GLU A 117 3.06 -9.19 7.13
CA GLU A 117 3.34 -7.94 7.84
C GLU A 117 3.67 -6.82 6.85
N ALA A 118 3.08 -5.65 7.07
CA ALA A 118 3.40 -4.45 6.30
C ALA A 118 3.07 -3.18 7.09
N ARG A 119 3.74 -2.08 6.75
CA ARG A 119 3.39 -0.75 7.28
C ARG A 119 2.03 -0.30 6.74
N VAL A 120 1.24 0.39 7.57
CA VAL A 120 -0.06 0.95 7.15
C VAL A 120 0.07 1.91 5.97
N CYS A 121 1.10 2.75 5.96
CA CYS A 121 1.37 3.66 4.84
C CYS A 121 1.60 2.92 3.52
N VAL A 122 2.36 1.82 3.56
CA VAL A 122 2.67 0.99 2.38
C VAL A 122 1.41 0.31 1.85
N ARG A 123 0.53 -0.18 2.73
CA ARG A 123 -0.79 -0.70 2.32
C ARG A 123 -1.67 0.37 1.70
N SER A 124 -1.69 1.55 2.30
CA SER A 124 -2.48 2.69 1.83
C SER A 124 -2.04 3.17 0.45
N GLU A 125 -0.76 3.00 0.11
CA GLU A 125 -0.17 3.27 -1.21
C GLU A 125 -0.45 2.15 -2.26
N GLY A 126 -1.18 1.10 -1.88
CA GLY A 126 -1.67 0.07 -2.80
C GLY A 126 -0.89 -1.25 -2.80
N GLN A 127 0.18 -1.39 -2.00
CA GLN A 127 0.94 -2.64 -1.95
C GLN A 127 0.15 -3.75 -1.27
N GLY A 128 -0.44 -4.68 -2.02
CA GLY A 128 -1.30 -5.77 -1.50
C GLY A 128 -0.56 -7.00 -0.98
N CYS A 129 -1.31 -8.09 -0.82
CA CYS A 129 -0.81 -9.39 -0.39
C CYS A 129 0.36 -9.87 -1.28
N PRO A 130 1.53 -10.20 -0.71
CA PRO A 130 2.71 -10.58 -1.48
C PRO A 130 2.56 -11.94 -2.19
N GLU A 131 1.74 -12.86 -1.65
CA GLU A 131 1.45 -14.14 -2.31
C GLU A 131 0.47 -13.95 -3.47
N CYS A 132 -0.62 -13.20 -3.27
CA CYS A 132 -1.57 -12.91 -4.36
C CYS A 132 -0.93 -12.15 -5.54
N SER A 133 0.13 -11.37 -5.28
CA SER A 133 0.87 -10.61 -6.28
C SER A 133 2.13 -11.32 -6.80
N ASN A 134 2.33 -12.59 -6.45
CA ASN A 134 3.49 -13.39 -6.85
C ASN A 134 4.85 -12.77 -6.49
N ARG A 135 4.90 -11.93 -5.45
CA ARG A 135 6.15 -11.37 -4.91
C ARG A 135 6.77 -12.25 -3.83
N LYS A 136 5.96 -13.10 -3.19
CA LYS A 136 6.38 -14.12 -2.24
C LYS A 136 5.82 -15.47 -2.66
N VAL A 137 6.62 -16.51 -2.52
CA VAL A 137 6.19 -17.89 -2.74
C VAL A 137 5.26 -18.34 -1.62
N GLY A 138 4.22 -19.06 -2.01
CA GLY A 138 3.17 -19.61 -1.18
C GLY A 138 2.73 -20.98 -1.72
N LYS A 139 1.82 -21.63 -1.00
CA LYS A 139 1.40 -23.00 -1.33
C LYS A 139 0.67 -23.11 -2.67
N SER A 140 -0.01 -22.04 -3.10
CA SER A 140 -0.87 -22.03 -4.29
C SER A 140 -0.29 -21.29 -5.49
N ASN A 141 0.87 -20.63 -5.35
CA ASN A 141 1.43 -19.75 -6.39
C ASN A 141 2.87 -20.10 -6.80
N ASN A 142 3.38 -21.26 -6.37
CA ASN A 142 4.71 -21.72 -6.71
C ASN A 142 4.74 -22.41 -8.08
N LEU A 143 5.95 -22.59 -8.62
CA LEU A 143 6.18 -23.15 -9.95
C LEU A 143 5.71 -24.60 -10.05
N ALA A 144 5.90 -25.41 -9.01
CA ALA A 144 5.46 -26.81 -8.99
C ALA A 144 3.94 -26.94 -9.19
N VAL A 145 3.18 -26.08 -8.51
CA VAL A 145 1.71 -26.08 -8.55
C VAL A 145 1.16 -25.47 -9.84
N LEU A 146 1.70 -24.33 -10.27
CA LEU A 146 1.13 -23.60 -11.41
C LEU A 146 1.62 -24.11 -12.77
N TYR A 147 2.83 -24.68 -12.83
CA TYR A 147 3.46 -25.14 -14.08
C TYR A 147 4.15 -26.51 -13.90
N PRO A 148 3.40 -27.59 -13.61
CA PRO A 148 3.97 -28.90 -13.33
C PRO A 148 4.84 -29.43 -14.48
N ASN A 149 4.46 -29.18 -15.74
CA ASN A 149 5.25 -29.59 -16.91
C ASN A 149 6.60 -28.86 -16.99
N VAL A 150 6.67 -27.60 -16.54
CA VAL A 150 7.92 -26.84 -16.49
C VAL A 150 8.75 -27.29 -15.29
N ALA A 151 8.11 -27.51 -14.13
CA ALA A 151 8.76 -28.04 -12.95
C ALA A 151 9.38 -29.44 -13.18
N ALA A 152 8.79 -30.25 -14.06
CA ALA A 152 9.36 -31.54 -14.46
C ALA A 152 10.69 -31.43 -15.22
N GLU A 153 11.00 -30.26 -15.77
CA GLU A 153 12.30 -29.97 -16.40
C GLU A 153 13.32 -29.40 -15.41
N TRP A 154 13.05 -29.38 -14.11
CA TRP A 154 13.98 -28.86 -13.11
C TRP A 154 15.22 -29.75 -12.99
N ASP A 155 16.41 -29.16 -13.04
CA ASP A 155 17.67 -29.88 -12.80
C ASP A 155 18.02 -29.84 -11.30
N TYR A 156 17.58 -30.85 -10.55
CA TYR A 156 17.82 -30.95 -9.11
C TYR A 156 19.31 -31.06 -8.74
N GLU A 157 20.14 -31.64 -9.62
CA GLU A 157 21.59 -31.73 -9.39
C GLU A 157 22.24 -30.35 -9.47
N GLU A 158 21.82 -29.53 -10.45
CA GLU A 158 22.38 -28.20 -10.68
C GLU A 158 21.84 -27.15 -9.68
N ASN A 159 20.60 -27.30 -9.22
CA ASN A 159 19.92 -26.31 -8.38
C ASN A 159 20.09 -26.55 -6.87
N GLY A 160 20.70 -27.67 -6.47
CA GLY A 160 20.89 -28.03 -5.07
C GLY A 160 19.57 -28.09 -4.31
N ASP A 161 19.51 -27.45 -3.14
CA ASP A 161 18.33 -27.45 -2.27
C ASP A 161 17.16 -26.60 -2.79
N LEU A 162 17.36 -25.82 -3.85
CA LEU A 162 16.29 -24.98 -4.41
C LEU A 162 15.33 -25.82 -5.24
N THR A 163 14.07 -25.87 -4.81
CA THR A 163 13.02 -26.67 -5.44
C THR A 163 11.96 -25.83 -6.17
N PRO A 164 11.21 -26.40 -7.13
CA PRO A 164 10.14 -25.70 -7.83
C PRO A 164 9.01 -25.15 -6.93
N ASP A 165 8.77 -25.74 -5.76
CA ASP A 165 7.77 -25.27 -4.80
C ASP A 165 8.24 -24.05 -3.98
N GLN A 166 9.53 -23.70 -4.06
CA GLN A 166 10.14 -22.56 -3.37
C GLN A 166 10.28 -21.30 -4.25
N VAL A 167 9.81 -21.37 -5.50
CA VAL A 167 9.91 -20.27 -6.46
C VAL A 167 8.56 -19.95 -7.09
N VAL A 168 8.32 -18.67 -7.35
CA VAL A 168 7.18 -18.22 -8.15
C VAL A 168 7.52 -18.25 -9.65
N PRO A 169 6.55 -18.50 -10.54
CA PRO A 169 6.78 -18.53 -11.99
C PRO A 169 7.32 -17.22 -12.58
N GLY A 170 7.01 -16.08 -11.95
CA GLY A 170 7.51 -14.75 -12.35
C GLY A 170 8.94 -14.44 -11.88
N SER A 171 9.64 -15.37 -11.23
CA SER A 171 10.96 -15.14 -10.65
C SER A 171 12.02 -14.84 -11.71
N ASN A 172 12.91 -13.88 -11.40
CA ASN A 172 14.09 -13.57 -12.20
C ASN A 172 15.31 -14.44 -11.84
N LYS A 173 15.16 -15.43 -10.95
CA LYS A 173 16.24 -16.38 -10.63
C LYS A 173 16.62 -17.19 -11.88
N LYS A 174 17.92 -17.32 -12.13
CA LYS A 174 18.49 -18.17 -13.17
C LYS A 174 18.81 -19.54 -12.56
N VAL A 175 18.24 -20.59 -13.14
CA VAL A 175 18.31 -21.97 -12.62
C VAL A 175 18.67 -22.94 -13.75
N GLY A 176 19.12 -24.13 -13.37
CA GLY A 176 19.35 -25.26 -14.26
C GLY A 176 18.04 -25.94 -14.66
N TRP A 177 17.96 -26.32 -15.92
CA TRP A 177 16.87 -27.08 -16.53
C TRP A 177 17.43 -28.29 -17.24
N LYS A 178 16.69 -29.41 -17.22
CA LYS A 178 17.02 -30.67 -17.89
C LYS A 178 15.76 -31.19 -18.59
N CYS A 179 15.81 -31.36 -19.91
CA CYS A 179 14.67 -31.89 -20.65
C CYS A 179 14.63 -33.42 -20.56
N ASN A 180 13.52 -34.01 -21.01
CA ASN A 180 13.33 -35.46 -21.07
C ASN A 180 14.39 -36.21 -21.91
N LYS A 181 15.08 -35.52 -22.84
CA LYS A 181 16.21 -36.08 -23.61
C LYS A 181 17.56 -35.94 -22.90
N GLY A 182 17.58 -35.45 -21.66
CA GLY A 182 18.78 -35.30 -20.84
C GLY A 182 19.61 -34.04 -21.12
N HIS A 183 19.24 -33.20 -22.11
CA HIS A 183 19.95 -31.96 -22.35
C HIS A 183 19.77 -30.98 -21.19
N LYS A 184 20.87 -30.41 -20.69
CA LYS A 184 20.88 -29.40 -19.63
C LYS A 184 21.07 -28.00 -20.20
N TRP A 185 20.41 -26.99 -19.61
CA TRP A 185 20.64 -25.58 -19.94
C TRP A 185 20.30 -24.67 -18.75
N LYS A 186 20.79 -23.42 -18.76
CA LYS A 186 20.46 -22.41 -17.75
C LYS A 186 19.53 -21.34 -18.33
N ALA A 187 18.43 -21.06 -17.64
CA ALA A 187 17.51 -20.00 -18.02
C ALA A 187 16.84 -19.36 -16.79
N VAL A 188 16.41 -18.12 -16.95
CA VAL A 188 15.59 -17.42 -15.95
C VAL A 188 14.18 -18.03 -15.92
N ILE A 189 13.63 -18.26 -14.72
CA ILE A 189 12.32 -18.89 -14.53
C ILE A 189 11.22 -18.19 -15.33
N THR A 190 11.07 -16.87 -15.19
CA THR A 190 10.04 -16.12 -15.94
C THR A 190 10.19 -16.24 -17.46
N SER A 191 11.42 -16.36 -17.98
CA SER A 191 11.68 -16.57 -19.41
C SER A 191 11.26 -17.98 -19.84
N ARG A 192 11.57 -19.00 -19.04
CA ARG A 192 11.18 -20.40 -19.31
C ARG A 192 9.66 -20.56 -19.31
N VAL A 193 8.98 -19.90 -18.38
CA VAL A 193 7.52 -19.96 -18.21
C VAL A 193 6.80 -19.13 -19.28
N ASN A 194 7.08 -17.83 -19.37
CA ASN A 194 6.26 -16.90 -20.17
C ASN A 194 6.66 -16.83 -21.65
N LYS A 195 7.94 -17.06 -21.98
CA LYS A 195 8.42 -16.98 -23.38
C LYS A 195 8.45 -18.34 -24.07
N GLY A 196 8.16 -19.43 -23.37
CA GLY A 196 8.22 -20.79 -23.94
C GLY A 196 9.61 -21.22 -24.39
N ASN A 197 10.67 -20.52 -23.97
CA ASN A 197 12.05 -20.83 -24.32
C ASN A 197 12.47 -22.16 -23.68
N GLY A 198 12.20 -23.27 -24.36
CA GLY A 198 12.56 -24.62 -23.93
C GLY A 198 14.00 -24.99 -24.31
N CYS A 199 14.26 -26.30 -24.32
CA CYS A 199 15.57 -26.84 -24.66
C CYS A 199 16.02 -26.43 -26.09
N VAL A 200 17.12 -25.66 -26.18
CA VAL A 200 17.69 -25.21 -27.46
C VAL A 200 18.15 -26.37 -28.35
N HIS A 201 18.61 -27.47 -27.75
CA HIS A 201 19.02 -28.67 -28.48
C HIS A 201 17.82 -29.37 -29.12
N CYS A 202 16.71 -29.49 -28.40
CA CYS A 202 15.47 -30.04 -28.95
C CYS A 202 14.86 -29.14 -30.02
N TYR A 203 14.98 -27.81 -29.88
CA TYR A 203 14.50 -26.86 -30.89
C TYR A 203 15.30 -26.96 -32.19
N ARG A 204 16.63 -26.96 -32.12
CA ARG A 204 17.52 -27.08 -33.30
C ARG A 204 17.41 -28.42 -34.03
N GLY A 205 17.06 -29.49 -33.32
CA GLY A 205 16.87 -30.82 -33.91
C GLY A 205 15.58 -31.00 -34.74
N ARG A 206 14.63 -30.06 -34.70
CA ARG A 206 13.37 -30.14 -35.48
C ARG A 206 13.49 -29.69 -36.94
N GLY A 207 14.62 -29.09 -37.34
CA GLY A 207 14.85 -28.59 -38.71
C GLY A 207 15.63 -29.54 -39.62
N LYS A 208 15.80 -30.80 -39.22
CA LYS A 208 16.42 -31.85 -40.05
C LYS A 208 15.41 -32.98 -40.22
N SER A 209 14.57 -32.86 -41.24
CA SER A 209 13.71 -33.92 -41.77
C SER A 209 13.89 -33.99 -43.28
#